data_AF-A0A2T6VHK2-F1
#
_entry.id   AF-A0A2T6VHK2-F1
#
_cell.length_a   1.000
_cell.length_b   1.000
_cell.length_c   1.000
_cell.angle_alpha   90.00
_cell.angle_beta   90.00
_cell.angle_gamma   90.00
#
_symmetry.space_group_name_H-M   'P 1'
#
loop_
_entity.id
_entity.type
_entity.pdbx_description
1 polymer ?
#
loop_
_entity_poly.entity_id
_entity_poly.type
_entity_poly.pdbx_seq_one_letter_code
_entity_poly.pdbx_strand_id
1 'polypeptide(L)'
;MKAFVVDLDERENREVLCKFHFDRGGKSKLEYAYYDKQAVSNIHEVANKIKTLIQKSLKNNEYTLLNRNEIKEAFFNPLQDRLNKTKVFLSHSHVDMKNNDFLGVKNIKSFLEPTDRSNLIFIDSLFWDYKNDILKEIKKHHIDVSKIEDAFTLILRESLQDMIEKCPYFVFLQSSNSVSFNQNLLKIT
;
A
#
# COMPACT_ATOMS: atom_id res chain seq x y z
N MET A 1 16.30 10.01 -2.79
CA MET A 1 15.79 8.80 -2.10
C MET A 1 16.97 7.92 -1.73
N LYS A 2 17.01 7.33 -0.54
CA LYS A 2 17.99 6.31 -0.14
C LYS A 2 17.32 4.94 -0.22
N ALA A 3 17.93 3.99 -0.94
CA ALA A 3 17.40 2.66 -1.13
C ALA A 3 18.17 1.63 -0.27
N PHE A 4 17.45 0.68 0.31
CA PHE A 4 17.98 -0.42 1.10
C PHE A 4 17.39 -1.74 0.61
N VAL A 5 18.20 -2.79 0.63
CA VAL A 5 17.75 -4.17 0.43
C VAL A 5 17.91 -4.90 1.75
N VAL A 6 16.85 -5.59 2.18
CA VAL A 6 16.86 -6.44 3.37
C VAL A 6 16.62 -7.86 2.90
N ASP A 7 17.62 -8.71 3.01
CA ASP A 7 17.52 -10.13 2.67
C ASP A 7 16.88 -10.90 3.83
N LEU A 8 15.66 -11.39 3.63
CA LEU A 8 14.90 -12.16 4.63
C LEU A 8 15.36 -13.61 4.73
N ASP A 9 16.16 -14.09 3.79
CA ASP A 9 16.78 -15.42 3.83
C ASP A 9 18.13 -15.38 4.58
N GLU A 10 18.71 -14.20 4.80
CA GLU A 10 19.92 -13.98 5.59
C GLU A 10 19.69 -14.30 7.08
N ARG A 11 20.56 -15.17 7.63
CA ARG A 11 20.43 -15.66 9.02
C ARG A 11 20.37 -14.54 10.05
N GLU A 12 21.22 -13.54 9.93
CA GLU A 12 21.33 -12.44 10.90
C GLU A 12 20.02 -11.63 10.96
N ASN A 13 19.44 -11.30 9.80
CA ASN A 13 18.16 -10.60 9.70
C ASN A 13 17.03 -11.43 10.32
N ARG A 14 17.00 -12.75 10.03
CA ARG A 14 16.00 -13.66 10.61
C ARG A 14 16.09 -13.73 12.12
N GLU A 15 17.31 -13.79 12.69
CA GLU A 15 17.51 -13.83 14.14
C GLU A 15 17.03 -12.54 14.81
N VAL A 16 17.30 -11.37 14.23
CA VAL A 16 16.83 -10.08 14.75
C VAL A 16 15.30 -9.99 14.74
N LEU A 17 14.66 -10.34 13.62
CA LEU A 17 13.19 -10.32 13.50
C LEU A 17 12.52 -11.35 14.41
N CYS A 18 13.11 -12.54 14.55
CA CYS A 18 12.63 -13.60 15.43
C CYS A 18 12.64 -13.14 16.89
N LYS A 19 13.77 -12.59 17.38
CA LYS A 19 13.87 -12.04 18.74
C LYS A 19 12.81 -10.96 18.99
N PHE A 20 12.69 -10.00 18.07
CA PHE A 20 11.66 -8.98 18.16
C PHE A 20 10.25 -9.57 18.25
N HIS A 21 9.95 -10.58 17.43
CA HIS A 21 8.61 -11.17 17.37
C HIS A 21 8.20 -11.85 18.68
N PHE A 22 9.14 -12.54 19.35
CA PHE A 22 8.87 -13.27 20.59
C PHE A 22 9.06 -12.46 21.86
N ASP A 23 9.72 -11.30 21.80
CA ASP A 23 9.87 -10.40 22.95
C ASP A 23 8.53 -9.72 23.32
N ARG A 24 8.29 -9.50 24.63
CA ARG A 24 7.03 -8.91 25.15
C ARG A 24 6.67 -7.55 24.54
N GLY A 25 7.67 -6.77 24.11
CA GLY A 25 7.48 -5.48 23.43
C GLY A 25 7.10 -5.61 21.94
N GLY A 26 7.45 -6.74 21.31
CA GLY A 26 7.02 -7.06 19.95
C GLY A 26 5.55 -7.46 19.91
N LYS A 27 5.09 -8.30 20.84
CA LYS A 27 3.70 -8.79 20.86
C LYS A 27 2.64 -7.66 20.82
N SER A 28 2.84 -6.59 21.58
CA SER A 28 1.92 -5.43 21.60
C SER A 28 1.98 -4.59 20.31
N LYS A 29 3.19 -4.40 19.74
CA LYS A 29 3.36 -3.73 18.44
C LYS A 29 2.78 -4.55 17.28
N LEU A 30 2.92 -5.87 17.33
CA LEU A 30 2.41 -6.80 16.32
C LEU A 30 0.88 -6.86 16.33
N GLU A 31 0.28 -6.94 17.52
CA GLU A 31 -1.17 -6.85 17.67
C GLU A 31 -1.69 -5.54 17.06
N TYR A 32 -1.02 -4.42 17.35
CA TYR A 32 -1.35 -3.13 16.76
C TYR A 32 -1.25 -3.12 15.22
N ALA A 33 -0.16 -3.63 14.64
CA ALA A 33 0.03 -3.61 13.19
C ALA A 33 -0.90 -4.54 12.43
N TYR A 34 -1.37 -5.62 13.07
CA TYR A 34 -2.40 -6.48 12.50
C TYR A 34 -3.73 -5.74 12.33
N TYR A 35 -4.01 -4.76 13.22
CA TYR A 35 -5.19 -3.89 13.15
C TYR A 35 -4.95 -2.56 12.42
N ASP A 36 -3.70 -2.11 12.24
CA ASP A 36 -3.33 -0.93 11.42
C ASP A 36 -3.48 -1.27 9.94
N LYS A 37 -4.73 -1.25 9.46
CA LYS A 37 -4.99 -1.22 8.03
C LYS A 37 -4.50 0.11 7.49
N GLN A 38 -3.58 0.06 6.52
CA GLN A 38 -3.19 1.23 5.74
C GLN A 38 -4.40 1.90 5.06
N ALA A 39 -5.42 1.07 4.79
CA ALA A 39 -6.74 1.42 4.30
C ALA A 39 -7.65 1.96 5.42
N VAL A 40 -8.13 3.19 5.24
CA VAL A 40 -8.97 3.94 6.20
C VAL A 40 -10.34 3.28 6.36
N SER A 41 -11.00 3.48 7.51
CA SER A 41 -12.40 3.11 7.77
C SER A 41 -13.43 3.72 6.79
N ASN A 42 -13.00 4.61 5.89
CA ASN A 42 -13.86 5.45 5.06
C ASN A 42 -14.13 4.85 3.67
N ILE A 43 -14.00 3.54 3.50
CA ILE A 43 -14.25 2.81 2.24
C ILE A 43 -15.59 3.26 1.61
N HIS A 44 -16.66 3.28 2.40
CA HIS A 44 -17.99 3.67 1.92
C HIS A 44 -18.05 5.13 1.43
N GLU A 45 -17.40 6.05 2.13
CA GLU A 45 -17.38 7.47 1.77
C GLU A 45 -16.63 7.69 0.45
N VAL A 46 -15.44 7.09 0.33
CA VAL A 46 -14.60 7.18 -0.87
C VAL A 46 -15.29 6.50 -2.06
N ALA A 47 -15.87 5.32 -1.85
CA ALA A 47 -16.64 4.61 -2.87
C ALA A 47 -17.80 5.46 -3.37
N ASN A 48 -18.55 6.12 -2.47
CA ASN A 48 -19.66 7.01 -2.84
C ASN A 48 -19.20 8.24 -3.64
N LYS A 49 -18.07 8.86 -3.26
CA LYS A 49 -17.49 9.99 -4.02
C LYS A 49 -17.11 9.56 -5.43
N ILE A 50 -16.34 8.47 -5.56
CA ILE A 50 -15.89 7.96 -6.87
C ILE A 50 -17.08 7.50 -7.72
N LYS A 51 -18.05 6.80 -7.13
CA LYS A 51 -19.33 6.45 -7.77
C LYS A 51 -20.01 7.68 -8.37
N THR A 52 -20.09 8.77 -7.61
CA THR A 52 -20.74 10.01 -8.06
C THR A 52 -20.00 10.59 -9.27
N LEU A 53 -18.67 10.56 -9.27
CA LEU A 53 -17.85 10.98 -10.41
C LEU A 53 -18.10 10.12 -11.66
N ILE A 54 -18.15 8.80 -11.49
CA ILE A 54 -18.46 7.85 -12.58
C ILE A 54 -19.86 8.13 -13.14
N GLN A 55 -20.87 8.29 -12.28
CA GLN A 55 -22.25 8.55 -12.70
C GLN A 55 -22.42 9.90 -13.41
N LYS A 56 -21.73 10.95 -12.97
CA LYS A 56 -21.71 12.24 -13.66
C LYS A 56 -21.15 12.09 -15.08
N SER A 57 -20.13 11.27 -15.24
CA SER A 57 -19.53 11.01 -16.55
C SER A 57 -20.47 10.26 -17.50
N LEU A 58 -21.12 9.18 -17.00
CA LEU A 58 -22.08 8.38 -17.78
C LEU A 58 -23.30 9.17 -18.25
N LYS A 59 -23.75 10.17 -17.48
CA LYS A 59 -24.90 11.02 -17.88
C LYS A 59 -24.58 11.95 -19.04
N ASN A 60 -23.30 12.20 -19.32
CA ASN A 60 -22.88 13.23 -20.25
C ASN A 60 -22.38 12.69 -21.59
N ASN A 61 -22.12 11.37 -21.75
CA ASN A 61 -21.58 10.76 -22.98
C ASN A 61 -21.88 9.24 -23.11
N GLU A 62 -21.70 8.66 -24.31
CA GLU A 62 -21.72 7.20 -24.54
C GLU A 62 -20.52 6.46 -23.94
N TYR A 63 -19.49 7.19 -23.50
CA TYR A 63 -18.26 6.67 -22.90
C TYR A 63 -18.02 7.24 -21.50
N THR A 64 -17.43 6.43 -20.61
CA THR A 64 -17.05 6.86 -19.27
C THR A 64 -15.74 7.63 -19.31
N LEU A 65 -15.81 8.95 -19.27
CA LEU A 65 -14.66 9.84 -19.06
C LEU A 65 -14.36 9.98 -17.55
N LEU A 66 -13.29 9.38 -17.07
CA LEU A 66 -12.85 9.55 -15.68
C LEU A 66 -11.92 10.76 -15.57
N ASN A 67 -12.29 11.75 -14.75
CA ASN A 67 -11.38 12.84 -14.42
C ASN A 67 -10.30 12.32 -13.44
N ARG A 68 -9.09 12.18 -13.96
CA ARG A 68 -7.91 11.74 -13.23
C ARG A 68 -7.72 12.48 -11.90
N ASN A 69 -7.84 13.81 -11.89
CA ASN A 69 -7.54 14.60 -10.70
C ASN A 69 -8.60 14.41 -9.62
N GLU A 70 -9.88 14.41 -9.99
CA GLU A 70 -10.98 14.19 -9.04
C GLU A 70 -10.95 12.78 -8.46
N ILE A 71 -10.60 11.77 -9.26
CA ILE A 71 -10.43 10.39 -8.79
C ILE A 71 -9.27 10.27 -7.81
N LYS A 72 -8.10 10.84 -8.15
CA LYS A 72 -6.94 10.87 -7.25
C LYS A 72 -7.31 11.55 -5.93
N GLU A 73 -7.91 12.73 -6.00
CA GLU A 73 -8.30 13.48 -4.81
C GLU A 73 -9.28 12.68 -3.95
N ALA A 74 -10.36 12.13 -4.52
CA ALA A 74 -11.32 11.33 -3.77
C ALA A 74 -10.69 10.09 -3.10
N PHE A 75 -9.75 9.44 -3.77
CA PHE A 75 -9.07 8.25 -3.27
C PHE A 75 -8.06 8.57 -2.16
N PHE A 76 -7.25 9.61 -2.35
CA PHE A 76 -6.09 9.92 -1.52
C PHE A 76 -6.38 10.91 -0.40
N ASN A 77 -7.44 11.72 -0.50
CA ASN A 77 -7.73 12.74 0.51
C ASN A 77 -7.83 12.14 1.93
N PRO A 78 -8.53 11.00 2.16
CA PRO A 78 -8.56 10.39 3.49
C PRO A 78 -7.22 9.82 3.97
N LEU A 79 -6.25 9.64 3.06
CA LEU A 79 -4.91 9.16 3.37
C LEU A 79 -3.92 10.29 3.65
N GLN A 80 -4.24 11.56 3.39
CA GLN A 80 -3.28 12.67 3.42
C GLN A 80 -2.45 12.75 4.70
N ASP A 81 -3.07 12.66 5.88
CA ASP A 81 -2.34 12.69 7.15
C ASP A 81 -1.32 11.55 7.28
N ARG A 82 -1.69 10.35 6.83
CA ARG A 82 -0.80 9.19 6.80
C ARG A 82 0.32 9.38 5.79
N LEU A 83 0.00 9.87 4.59
CA LEU A 83 0.99 10.11 3.54
C LEU A 83 1.99 11.19 3.94
N ASN A 84 1.56 12.23 4.64
CA ASN A 84 2.44 13.28 5.17
C ASN A 84 3.44 12.76 6.21
N LYS A 85 3.04 11.76 6.99
CA LYS A 85 3.89 11.06 7.98
C LYS A 85 4.69 9.91 7.37
N THR A 86 4.40 9.50 6.15
CA THR A 86 5.08 8.40 5.49
C THR A 86 6.50 8.84 5.12
N LYS A 87 7.49 8.06 5.57
CA LYS A 87 8.91 8.28 5.22
C LYS A 87 9.55 7.11 4.49
N VAL A 88 8.97 5.92 4.61
CA VAL A 88 9.53 4.69 4.03
C VAL A 88 8.51 4.08 3.09
N PHE A 89 8.94 3.81 1.86
CA PHE A 89 8.23 2.93 0.95
C PHE A 89 8.79 1.51 1.09
N LEU A 90 7.93 0.54 1.45
CA LEU A 90 8.32 -0.85 1.68
C LEU A 90 7.80 -1.75 0.55
N SER A 91 8.70 -2.11 -0.35
CA SER A 91 8.46 -3.04 -1.45
C SER A 91 8.77 -4.48 -1.02
N HIS A 92 7.96 -5.44 -1.47
CA HIS A 92 8.00 -6.83 -1.01
C HIS A 92 7.29 -7.75 -2.01
N SER A 93 7.47 -9.07 -1.88
CA SER A 93 6.67 -10.05 -2.63
C SER A 93 5.26 -10.15 -2.06
N HIS A 94 4.24 -10.21 -2.92
CA HIS A 94 2.85 -10.38 -2.48
C HIS A 94 2.64 -11.67 -1.67
N VAL A 95 3.48 -12.69 -1.84
CA VAL A 95 3.44 -13.92 -1.03
C VAL A 95 3.84 -13.62 0.43
N ASP A 96 4.86 -12.79 0.64
CA ASP A 96 5.37 -12.44 1.97
C ASP A 96 4.38 -11.59 2.77
N MET A 97 3.48 -10.87 2.10
CA MET A 97 2.38 -10.16 2.76
C MET A 97 1.41 -11.11 3.48
N LYS A 98 1.21 -12.32 2.94
CA LYS A 98 0.30 -13.32 3.51
C LYS A 98 0.93 -14.13 4.63
N ASN A 99 2.24 -13.99 4.84
CA ASN A 99 2.94 -14.66 5.91
C ASN A 99 2.58 -14.00 7.25
N ASN A 100 2.04 -14.80 8.18
CA ASN A 100 1.68 -14.35 9.54
C ASN A 100 2.81 -14.59 10.56
N ASP A 101 3.90 -15.24 10.17
CA ASP A 101 5.09 -15.48 11.00
C ASP A 101 6.02 -14.25 11.04
N PHE A 102 7.09 -14.27 11.83
CA PHE A 102 8.02 -13.15 12.06
C PHE A 102 8.63 -12.53 10.79
N LEU A 103 8.68 -13.27 9.68
CA LEU A 103 9.12 -12.77 8.36
C LEU A 103 8.01 -12.09 7.54
N GLY A 104 6.79 -12.06 8.06
CA GLY A 104 5.66 -11.39 7.44
C GLY A 104 5.88 -9.89 7.31
N VAL A 105 5.45 -9.33 6.18
CA VAL A 105 5.64 -7.89 5.88
C VAL A 105 4.98 -7.00 6.93
N LYS A 106 3.84 -7.43 7.50
CA LYS A 106 3.18 -6.71 8.61
C LYS A 106 4.04 -6.71 9.88
N ASN A 107 4.76 -7.78 10.14
CA ASN A 107 5.63 -7.90 11.32
C ASN A 107 6.85 -7.01 11.15
N ILE A 108 7.45 -7.02 9.97
CA ILE A 108 8.58 -6.15 9.61
C ILE A 108 8.17 -4.67 9.64
N LYS A 109 6.97 -4.34 9.14
CA LYS A 109 6.39 -3.00 9.27
C LYS A 109 6.31 -2.55 10.72
N SER A 110 5.82 -3.42 11.61
CA SER A 110 5.73 -3.15 13.06
C SER A 110 7.09 -2.89 13.70
N PHE A 111 8.10 -3.63 13.27
CA PHE A 111 9.47 -3.51 13.74
C PHE A 111 10.07 -2.16 13.36
N LEU A 112 9.89 -1.77 12.09
CA LEU A 112 10.45 -0.55 11.52
C LEU A 112 9.68 0.73 11.93
N GLU A 113 8.39 0.66 12.27
CA GLU A 113 7.63 1.83 12.72
C GLU A 113 7.92 2.21 14.19
N PRO A 114 8.19 3.50 14.46
CA PRO A 114 8.36 3.98 15.81
C PRO A 114 7.01 4.04 16.53
N THR A 115 7.04 3.86 17.85
CA THR A 115 5.83 3.84 18.70
C THR A 115 5.07 5.16 18.66
N ASP A 116 5.78 6.28 18.49
CA ASP A 116 5.21 7.64 18.41
C ASP A 116 4.59 7.98 17.04
N ARG A 117 4.73 7.07 16.06
CA ARG A 117 4.16 7.19 14.71
C ARG A 117 4.61 8.44 13.94
N SER A 118 5.78 8.95 14.29
CA SER A 118 6.42 10.08 13.60
C SER A 118 6.86 9.73 12.18
N ASN A 119 7.22 8.46 11.93
CA ASN A 119 7.69 7.96 10.65
C ASN A 119 6.91 6.70 10.25
N LEU A 120 5.94 6.85 9.36
CA LEU A 120 5.11 5.74 8.89
C LEU A 120 5.71 5.04 7.67
N ILE A 121 5.31 3.79 7.52
CA ILE A 121 5.69 2.94 6.40
C ILE A 121 4.49 2.78 5.47
N PHE A 122 4.75 2.98 4.19
CA PHE A 122 3.82 2.74 3.10
C PHE A 122 4.10 1.39 2.44
N ILE A 123 3.04 0.64 2.14
CA ILE A 123 3.09 -0.74 1.63
C ILE A 123 2.12 -0.80 0.46
N ASP A 124 2.66 -0.95 -0.74
CA ASP A 124 1.87 -0.93 -1.97
C ASP A 124 0.73 -1.96 -2.00
N SER A 125 0.95 -3.18 -1.49
CA SER A 125 -0.08 -4.21 -1.49
C SER A 125 -1.32 -3.81 -0.67
N LEU A 126 -1.16 -3.13 0.47
CA LEU A 126 -2.28 -2.66 1.29
C LEU A 126 -3.04 -1.52 0.61
N PHE A 127 -2.35 -0.71 -0.19
CA PHE A 127 -2.96 0.30 -1.06
C PHE A 127 -3.80 -0.34 -2.17
N TRP A 128 -3.32 -1.43 -2.78
CA TRP A 128 -4.08 -2.17 -3.78
C TRP A 128 -5.28 -2.92 -3.19
N ASP A 129 -5.16 -3.47 -1.98
CA ASP A 129 -6.30 -4.03 -1.25
C ASP A 129 -7.36 -2.96 -0.99
N TYR A 130 -6.96 -1.74 -0.60
CA TYR A 130 -7.87 -0.60 -0.48
C TYR A 130 -8.57 -0.26 -1.80
N LYS A 131 -7.85 -0.23 -2.94
CA LYS A 131 -8.46 -0.08 -4.27
C LYS A 131 -9.56 -1.12 -4.50
N ASN A 132 -9.25 -2.39 -4.22
CA ASN A 132 -10.18 -3.49 -4.46
C ASN A 132 -11.41 -3.40 -3.57
N ASP A 133 -11.25 -3.00 -2.31
CA ASP A 133 -12.37 -2.76 -1.38
C ASP A 133 -13.28 -1.62 -1.87
N ILE A 134 -12.72 -0.53 -2.37
CA ILE A 134 -13.47 0.58 -2.98
C ILE A 134 -14.25 0.11 -4.21
N LEU A 135 -13.61 -0.59 -5.15
CA LEU A 135 -14.27 -1.10 -6.36
C LEU A 135 -15.37 -2.10 -6.02
N LYS A 136 -15.15 -2.96 -5.03
CA LYS A 136 -16.15 -3.90 -4.51
C LYS A 136 -17.36 -3.17 -3.94
N GLU A 137 -17.14 -2.10 -3.20
CA GLU A 137 -18.22 -1.28 -2.64
C GLU A 137 -19.03 -0.57 -3.75
N ILE A 138 -18.35 0.00 -4.75
CA ILE A 138 -19.01 0.60 -5.93
C ILE A 138 -19.86 -0.43 -6.68
N LYS A 139 -19.35 -1.65 -6.86
CA LYS A 139 -20.05 -2.74 -7.56
C LYS A 139 -21.38 -3.12 -6.90
N LYS A 140 -21.53 -2.95 -5.58
CA LYS A 140 -22.81 -3.19 -4.88
C LYS A 140 -23.94 -2.27 -5.36
N HIS A 141 -23.62 -1.15 -6.01
CA HIS A 141 -24.58 -0.20 -6.55
C HIS A 141 -24.92 -0.44 -8.03
N HIS A 142 -24.73 -1.65 -8.54
CA HIS A 142 -25.02 -2.04 -9.93
C HIS A 142 -24.27 -1.21 -10.99
N ILE A 143 -23.11 -0.69 -10.62
CA ILE A 143 -22.18 -0.06 -11.56
C ILE A 143 -21.22 -1.13 -12.07
N ASP A 144 -21.12 -1.23 -13.40
CA ASP A 144 -20.16 -2.13 -14.04
C ASP A 144 -18.74 -1.56 -13.93
N VAL A 145 -18.05 -1.96 -12.86
CA VAL A 145 -16.67 -1.54 -12.58
C VAL A 145 -15.66 -2.14 -13.54
N SER A 146 -16.00 -3.22 -14.27
CA SER A 146 -15.05 -3.87 -15.18
C SER A 146 -14.62 -2.94 -16.33
N LYS A 147 -15.51 -2.05 -16.77
CA LYS A 147 -15.25 -1.07 -17.83
C LYS A 147 -14.30 0.05 -17.42
N ILE A 148 -14.07 0.22 -16.12
CA ILE A 148 -13.26 1.33 -15.58
C ILE A 148 -12.07 0.85 -14.76
N GLU A 149 -11.99 -0.44 -14.44
CA GLU A 149 -10.98 -0.99 -13.53
C GLU A 149 -9.55 -0.71 -14.01
N ASP A 150 -9.30 -0.85 -15.31
CA ASP A 150 -7.98 -0.59 -15.90
C ASP A 150 -7.62 0.89 -15.82
N ALA A 151 -8.52 1.78 -16.25
CA ALA A 151 -8.32 3.23 -16.19
C ALA A 151 -8.12 3.71 -14.75
N PHE A 152 -8.92 3.18 -13.81
CA PHE A 152 -8.79 3.48 -12.39
C PHE A 152 -7.45 3.01 -11.84
N THR A 153 -7.01 1.80 -12.21
CA THR A 153 -5.70 1.26 -11.82
C THR A 153 -4.55 2.09 -12.38
N LEU A 154 -4.64 2.56 -13.64
CA LEU A 154 -3.65 3.44 -14.24
C LEU A 154 -3.54 4.78 -13.50
N ILE A 155 -4.68 5.41 -13.18
CA ILE A 155 -4.73 6.66 -12.41
C ILE A 155 -4.03 6.47 -11.05
N LEU A 156 -4.31 5.38 -10.34
CA LEU A 156 -3.73 5.12 -9.02
C LEU A 156 -2.25 4.72 -9.07
N ARG A 157 -1.81 4.02 -10.12
CA ARG A 157 -0.39 3.66 -10.31
C ARG A 157 0.49 4.89 -10.40
N GLU A 158 0.05 5.91 -11.10
CA GLU A 158 0.80 7.16 -11.20
C GLU A 158 0.89 7.88 -9.84
N SER A 159 -0.17 7.87 -9.04
CA SER A 159 -0.09 8.39 -7.67
C SER A 159 0.79 7.56 -6.74
N LEU A 160 0.90 6.25 -6.99
CA LEU A 160 1.85 5.40 -6.28
C LEU A 160 3.30 5.79 -6.62
N GLN A 161 3.58 6.16 -7.88
CA GLN A 161 4.87 6.71 -8.27
C GLN A 161 5.17 8.03 -7.52
N ASP A 162 4.20 8.96 -7.47
CA ASP A 162 4.34 10.20 -6.69
C ASP A 162 4.69 9.90 -5.21
N MET A 163 4.12 8.81 -4.65
CA MET A 163 4.41 8.38 -3.29
C MET A 163 5.82 7.82 -3.11
N ILE A 164 6.30 7.02 -4.06
CA ILE A 164 7.68 6.51 -4.05
C ILE A 164 8.66 7.68 -4.08
N GLU A 165 8.46 8.64 -4.98
CA GLU A 165 9.33 9.81 -5.16
C GLU A 165 9.37 10.72 -3.92
N LYS A 166 8.25 10.83 -3.19
CA LYS A 166 8.16 11.60 -1.94
C LYS A 166 8.81 10.91 -0.74
N CYS A 167 8.96 9.59 -0.77
CA CYS A 167 9.56 8.86 0.34
C CYS A 167 11.09 9.08 0.35
N PRO A 168 11.66 9.62 1.44
CA PRO A 168 13.12 9.74 1.55
C PRO A 168 13.81 8.38 1.56
N TYR A 169 13.11 7.32 1.99
CA TYR A 169 13.63 5.98 2.10
C TYR A 169 12.79 4.98 1.30
N PHE A 170 13.48 4.09 0.60
CA PHE A 170 12.91 2.94 -0.08
C PHE A 170 13.56 1.67 0.48
N VAL A 171 12.75 0.70 0.88
CA VAL A 171 13.23 -0.58 1.41
C VAL A 171 12.62 -1.69 0.58
N PHE A 172 13.47 -2.52 -0.01
CA PHE A 172 13.08 -3.74 -0.68
C PHE A 172 13.33 -4.94 0.24
N LEU A 173 12.26 -5.64 0.61
CA LEU A 173 12.32 -6.91 1.32
C LEU A 173 12.54 -8.02 0.29
N GLN A 174 13.77 -8.48 0.19
CA GLN A 174 14.15 -9.59 -0.66
C GLN A 174 13.90 -10.91 0.06
N SER A 175 13.30 -11.86 -0.63
CA SER A 175 13.07 -13.22 -0.15
C SER A 175 13.14 -14.19 -1.33
N SER A 176 13.16 -15.49 -1.03
CA SER A 176 12.96 -16.56 -2.02
C SER A 176 11.67 -16.43 -2.83
N ASN A 177 10.67 -15.66 -2.37
CA ASN A 177 9.43 -15.36 -3.11
C ASN A 177 9.54 -14.12 -3.99
N SER A 178 10.64 -13.38 -3.93
CA SER A 178 10.91 -12.27 -4.82
C SER A 178 11.20 -12.80 -6.23
N VAL A 179 10.60 -12.19 -7.24
CA VAL A 179 10.99 -12.46 -8.62
C VAL A 179 12.47 -12.13 -8.74
N SER A 180 13.27 -13.08 -9.27
CA SER A 180 14.72 -12.94 -9.39
C SER A 180 15.05 -11.56 -9.99
N PHE A 181 15.56 -10.68 -9.13
CA PHE A 181 15.80 -9.30 -9.47
C PHE A 181 17.00 -9.27 -10.42
N ASN A 182 16.76 -9.09 -11.72
CA ASN A 182 17.84 -8.75 -12.64
C ASN A 182 18.43 -7.43 -12.15
N GLN A 183 19.64 -7.46 -11.60
CA GLN A 183 20.35 -6.36 -10.93
C GLN A 183 20.45 -5.06 -11.77
N ASN A 184 20.04 -5.08 -13.04
CA ASN A 184 19.98 -3.92 -13.92
C ASN A 184 18.93 -2.87 -13.52
N LEU A 185 17.91 -3.20 -12.71
CA LEU A 185 16.89 -2.23 -12.27
C LEU A 185 17.37 -1.31 -11.12
N LEU A 186 18.42 -1.69 -10.38
CA LEU A 186 19.05 -0.83 -9.36
C LEU A 186 19.93 0.28 -9.96
N LYS A 187 20.09 0.33 -11.28
CA LYS A 187 20.80 1.40 -11.99
C LYS A 187 19.95 2.66 -12.21
N ILE A 188 18.71 2.68 -11.72
CA ILE A 188 17.87 3.88 -11.69
C ILE A 188 18.12 4.60 -10.34
N THR A 189 19.33 5.12 -10.18
CA THR A 189 19.74 6.12 -9.18
C THR A 189 20.81 6.99 -9.83
#